data_AF-A0A0C2W2K4-F1
#
_entry.id   AF-A0A0C2W2K4-F1
#
_cell.length_a   1.000
_cell.length_b   1.000
_cell.length_c   1.000
_cell.angle_alpha   90.00
_cell.angle_beta   90.00
_cell.angle_gamma   90.00
#
_symmetry.space_group_name_H-M   'P 1'
#
loop_
_entity.id
_entity.type
_entity.pdbx_description
1 polymer ?
#
loop_
_entity_poly.entity_id
_entity_poly.type
_entity_poly.pdbx_seq_one_letter_code
_entity_poly.pdbx_strand_id
1 'polypeptide(L)'
;HKTRDRDLCVVCGHSQRRGLDYCHIIPKVEDDTWEEMKDAGFVPQTAKGVEHEARNGIRLCTLHHRLFYAHCYYIRWMPEVVF
;
A
#
# COMPACT_ATOMS: atom_id res chain seq x y z
N HIS A 1 -13.22 11.94 -10.20
CA HIS A 1 -13.07 10.70 -9.41
C HIS A 1 -12.05 10.99 -8.31
N LYS A 2 -12.40 10.97 -7.01
CA LYS A 2 -11.38 11.10 -5.94
C LYS A 2 -10.66 9.76 -5.82
N THR A 3 -9.34 9.74 -5.88
CA THR A 3 -8.57 8.53 -5.57
C THR A 3 -8.66 8.25 -4.08
N ARG A 4 -8.54 6.98 -3.64
CA ARG A 4 -8.67 6.57 -2.23
C ARG A 4 -7.83 7.44 -1.29
N ASP A 5 -6.61 7.78 -1.73
CA ASP A 5 -5.63 8.54 -0.96
C ASP A 5 -5.65 10.05 -1.27
N ARG A 6 -6.70 10.54 -1.96
CA ARG A 6 -6.90 11.95 -2.33
C ARG A 6 -5.71 12.59 -3.07
N ASP A 7 -4.95 11.79 -3.80
CA ASP A 7 -3.70 12.19 -4.45
C ASP A 7 -2.69 12.81 -3.49
N LEU A 8 -2.60 12.25 -2.27
CA LEU A 8 -1.61 12.57 -1.24
C LEU A 8 -0.74 11.36 -0.92
N CYS A 9 0.50 11.61 -0.48
CA CYS A 9 1.30 10.58 0.17
C CYS A 9 0.68 10.20 1.52
N VAL A 10 0.44 8.91 1.77
CA VAL A 10 -0.18 8.44 3.03
C VAL A 10 0.66 8.72 4.28
N VAL A 11 1.97 8.97 4.13
CA VAL A 11 2.89 9.23 5.25
C VAL A 11 2.98 10.71 5.59
N CYS A 12 3.25 11.58 4.60
CA CYS A 12 3.47 13.02 4.86
C CYS A 12 2.33 13.94 4.41
N GLY A 13 1.29 13.42 3.77
CA GLY A 13 0.16 14.21 3.30
C GLY A 13 0.45 15.16 2.13
N HIS A 14 1.69 15.21 1.61
CA HIS A 14 2.02 16.07 0.48
C HIS A 14 1.46 15.53 -0.84
N SER A 15 0.72 16.38 -1.56
CA SER A 15 0.47 16.22 -2.99
C SER A 15 1.69 16.70 -3.76
N GLN A 16 2.52 15.78 -4.27
CA GLN A 16 3.59 16.19 -5.16
C GLN A 16 3.10 16.35 -6.60
N ARG A 17 3.37 17.51 -7.22
CA ARG A 17 3.27 17.71 -8.68
C ARG A 17 4.19 16.78 -9.49
N ARG A 18 5.18 16.14 -8.86
CA ARG A 18 6.23 15.31 -9.51
C ARG A 18 6.04 13.79 -9.39
N GLY A 19 4.84 13.34 -9.04
CA GLY A 19 4.48 11.93 -9.09
C GLY A 19 4.35 11.32 -7.70
N LEU A 20 3.14 10.87 -7.41
CA LEU A 20 2.94 9.88 -6.37
C LEU A 20 3.06 8.51 -7.03
N ASP A 21 3.89 7.67 -6.44
CA ASP A 21 4.03 6.29 -6.88
C ASP A 21 2.89 5.45 -6.32
N TYR A 22 2.48 4.45 -7.10
CA TYR A 22 1.68 3.35 -6.58
C TYR A 22 2.63 2.29 -6.04
N CYS A 23 2.66 2.12 -4.72
CA CYS A 23 3.46 1.12 -4.05
C CYS A 23 2.56 -0.07 -3.69
N HIS A 24 3.02 -1.29 -3.96
CA HIS A 24 2.34 -2.50 -3.49
C HIS A 24 2.75 -2.79 -2.04
N ILE A 25 1.79 -3.18 -1.20
CA ILE A 25 2.05 -3.62 0.18
C ILE A 25 2.68 -5.00 0.15
N ILE A 26 2.02 -5.95 -0.53
CA ILE A 26 2.57 -7.26 -0.88
C ILE A 26 3.18 -7.10 -2.28
N PRO A 27 4.51 -7.18 -2.45
CA PRO A 27 5.16 -7.01 -3.74
C PRO A 27 4.95 -8.23 -4.65
N LYS A 28 5.00 -8.02 -5.97
CA LYS A 28 4.88 -9.09 -6.97
C LYS A 28 5.96 -10.18 -6.89
N VAL A 29 7.06 -9.91 -6.19
CA VAL A 29 8.17 -10.87 -6.05
C VAL A 29 7.90 -11.89 -4.94
N GLU A 30 6.84 -11.70 -4.15
CA GLU A 30 6.46 -12.53 -3.01
C GLU A 30 5.14 -13.26 -3.29
N ASP A 31 5.13 -14.13 -4.31
CA ASP A 31 3.93 -14.87 -4.72
C ASP A 31 3.41 -15.79 -3.59
N ASP A 32 4.31 -16.42 -2.83
CA ASP A 32 3.93 -17.26 -1.69
C ASP A 32 3.17 -16.44 -0.63
N THR A 33 3.63 -15.22 -0.35
CA THR A 33 2.97 -14.31 0.60
C THR A 33 1.59 -13.91 0.12
N TRP A 34 1.37 -13.74 -1.19
CA TRP A 34 0.05 -13.42 -1.72
C TRP A 34 -0.98 -14.53 -1.44
N GLU A 35 -0.61 -15.78 -1.68
CA GLU A 35 -1.49 -16.94 -1.42
C GLU A 35 -1.68 -17.17 0.09
N GLU A 36 -0.63 -17.04 0.90
CA GLU A 36 -0.75 -17.08 2.37
C GLU A 36 -1.75 -16.05 2.91
N MET A 37 -1.72 -14.82 2.36
CA MET A 37 -2.66 -13.77 2.76
C MET A 37 -4.09 -14.04 2.31
N LYS A 38 -4.28 -14.76 1.19
CA LYS A 38 -5.60 -15.24 0.78
C LYS A 38 -6.11 -16.33 1.73
N ASP A 39 -5.28 -17.30 2.06
CA ASP A 39 -5.63 -18.41 2.95
C ASP A 39 -5.92 -17.95 4.37
N ALA A 40 -5.18 -16.95 4.86
CA ALA A 40 -5.46 -16.28 6.13
C ALA A 40 -6.71 -15.38 6.10
N GLY A 41 -7.30 -15.13 4.92
CA GLY A 41 -8.49 -14.29 4.75
C GLY A 41 -8.23 -12.78 4.79
N PHE A 42 -6.96 -12.33 4.77
CA PHE A 42 -6.61 -10.91 4.67
C PHE A 42 -6.85 -10.35 3.27
N VAL A 43 -6.69 -11.19 2.25
CA VAL A 43 -7.04 -10.91 0.86
C VAL A 43 -8.20 -11.82 0.46
N PRO A 44 -9.23 -11.35 -0.28
CA PRO A 44 -10.28 -12.25 -0.73
C PRO A 44 -9.76 -13.30 -1.68
N GLN A 45 -10.28 -14.51 -1.53
CA GLN A 45 -9.96 -15.64 -2.41
C GLN A 45 -10.29 -15.37 -3.89
N THR A 46 -11.21 -14.45 -4.18
CA THR A 46 -11.58 -14.04 -5.54
C THR A 46 -10.65 -12.97 -6.14
N ALA A 47 -9.66 -12.48 -5.40
CA ALA A 47 -8.72 -11.48 -5.90
C ALA A 47 -7.83 -12.09 -6.98
N LYS A 48 -7.79 -11.43 -8.15
CA LYS A 48 -7.13 -11.97 -9.36
C LYS A 48 -5.60 -11.98 -9.29
N GLY A 49 -5.01 -11.12 -8.47
CA GLY A 49 -3.56 -10.98 -8.35
C GLY A 49 -3.15 -9.65 -7.73
N VAL A 50 -1.87 -9.59 -7.38
CA VAL A 50 -1.22 -8.49 -6.65
C VAL A 50 -1.50 -7.11 -7.26
N GLU A 51 -1.40 -6.96 -8.59
CA GLU A 51 -1.63 -5.68 -9.27
C GLU A 51 -3.10 -5.26 -9.38
N HIS A 52 -4.02 -6.22 -9.28
CA HIS A 52 -5.45 -5.98 -9.52
C HIS A 52 -6.23 -5.70 -8.23
N GLU A 53 -5.59 -5.83 -7.07
CA GLU A 53 -6.22 -5.58 -5.78
C GLU A 53 -5.95 -4.16 -5.29
N ALA A 54 -6.99 -3.31 -5.33
CA ALA A 54 -6.88 -1.92 -4.90
C ALA A 54 -6.48 -1.77 -3.41
N ARG A 55 -6.81 -2.74 -2.55
CA ARG A 55 -6.38 -2.75 -1.14
C ARG A 55 -4.88 -2.99 -0.98
N ASN A 56 -4.25 -3.64 -1.95
CA ASN A 56 -2.82 -3.93 -1.92
C ASN A 56 -1.95 -2.75 -2.40
N GLY A 57 -2.54 -1.63 -2.80
CA GLY A 57 -1.78 -0.44 -3.18
C GLY A 57 -1.82 0.66 -2.14
N ILE A 58 -0.79 1.48 -2.06
CA ILE A 58 -0.74 2.75 -1.31
C ILE A 58 -0.05 3.84 -2.14
N ARG A 59 -0.49 5.10 -1.99
CA ARG A 59 0.18 6.26 -2.60
C ARG A 59 1.30 6.76 -1.71
N LEU A 60 2.52 6.76 -2.25
CA LEU A 60 3.71 7.31 -1.59
C LEU A 60 4.40 8.32 -2.49
N CYS A 61 5.02 9.34 -1.90
CA CYS A 61 6.00 10.13 -2.66
C CYS A 61 7.29 9.31 -2.82
N THR A 62 8.13 9.67 -3.79
CA THR A 62 9.35 8.92 -4.13
C THR A 62 10.24 8.63 -2.92
N LEU A 63 10.36 9.56 -1.96
CA LEU A 63 11.15 9.35 -0.75
C LEU A 63 10.56 8.25 0.12
N HIS A 64 9.28 8.37 0.49
CA HIS A 64 8.62 7.39 1.35
C HIS A 64 8.46 6.03 0.67
N HIS A 65 8.31 6.00 -0.64
CA HIS A 65 8.30 4.77 -1.43
C HIS A 65 9.64 4.02 -1.30
N ARG A 66 10.77 4.71 -1.53
CA ARG A 66 12.10 4.11 -1.37
C ARG A 66 12.36 3.61 0.05
N LEU A 67 12.00 4.40 1.05
CA LEU A 67 12.18 4.05 2.45
C LEU A 67 11.28 2.88 2.88
N PHE A 68 10.09 2.74 2.29
CA PHE A 68 9.17 1.62 2.53
C PHE A 68 9.77 0.32 1.97
N TYR A 69 10.22 0.33 0.72
CA TYR A 69 10.88 -0.81 0.09
C TYR A 69 12.19 -1.23 0.78
N ALA A 70 12.91 -0.27 1.34
CA ALA A 70 14.12 -0.53 2.14
C ALA A 70 13.82 -1.00 3.57
N HIS A 71 12.55 -1.22 3.93
CA HIS A 71 12.10 -1.62 5.27
C HIS A 71 12.58 -0.66 6.39
N CYS A 72 12.80 0.62 6.07
CA CYS A 72 13.25 1.60 7.06
C CYS A 72 12.14 2.03 8.03
N TYR A 73 10.88 1.76 7.68
CA TYR A 73 9.70 1.99 8.53
C TYR A 73 8.56 1.07 8.09
N TYR A 74 7.52 0.98 8.93
CA TYR A 74 6.26 0.30 8.59
C TYR A 74 5.06 1.21 8.92
N ILE A 75 3.94 0.97 8.25
CA ILE A 75 2.68 1.67 8.51
C ILE A 75 1.80 0.75 9.35
N ARG A 76 1.35 1.23 10.51
CA ARG A 76 0.46 0.48 11.39
C ARG A 76 -0.90 1.16 11.46
N TRP A 77 -1.96 0.41 11.17
CA TRP A 77 -3.32 0.85 11.46
C TRP A 77 -3.58 0.76 12.96
N MET A 78 -4.07 1.86 13.55
CA MET A 78 -4.39 1.94 14.98
C MET A 78 -5.79 2.55 15.14
N PRO A 79 -6.86 1.73 15.20
CA PRO A 79 -8.24 2.23 15.26
C PRO A 79 -8.57 2.95 16.58
N GLU A 80 -7.82 2.63 17.64
CA GLU A 80 -8.01 3.16 19.00
C GLU A 80 -7.51 4.62 19.15
N VAL A 81 -6.71 5.11 18.20
CA VAL A 81 -6.05 6.41 18.31
C VAL A 81 -6.91 7.46 17.62
N VAL A 82 -7.81 8.06 18.40
CA VAL A 82 -8.54 9.27 18.01
C VAL A 82 -7.62 10.45 18.37
N PHE A 83 -7.10 11.14 17.36
CA PHE A 83 -6.38 12.41 17.54
C PHE A 83 -7.36 13.58 17.64
#